data_AF-A0A2V0NU13-F1
#
_entry.id   AF-A0A2V0NU13-F1
#
_cell.length_a   1.000
_cell.length_b   1.000
_cell.length_c   1.000
_cell.angle_alpha   90.00
_cell.angle_beta   90.00
_cell.angle_gamma   90.00
#
_symmetry.space_group_name_H-M   'P 1'
#
loop_
_entity.id
_entity.type
_entity.pdbx_description
1 polymer ?
#
loop_
_entity_poly.entity_id
_entity_poly.type
_entity_poly.pdbx_seq_one_letter_code
_entity_poly.pdbx_strand_id
1 'polypeptide(L)'
;MPRDRPPEERISRQAEDKLAHKLALVAQVKCKGALDAYNDCCRGRMVSMVWACKRLYQESDACIQRYVNEDNVGVMRRRWLEAGKPNKPDWGALMEGLVDD
;
A
#
# COMPACT_ATOMS: atom_id res chain seq x y z
N MET A 1 17.72 -10.88 -2.10
CA MET A 1 18.06 -10.59 -3.52
C MET A 1 17.64 -9.16 -3.81
N PRO A 2 18.53 -8.29 -4.29
CA PRO A 2 18.12 -6.98 -4.78
C PRO A 2 17.33 -7.18 -6.07
N ARG A 3 16.06 -6.77 -6.09
CA ARG A 3 15.23 -6.74 -7.29
C ARG A 3 15.65 -5.51 -8.09
N ASP A 4 16.79 -5.59 -8.78
CA ASP A 4 17.22 -4.51 -9.68
C ASP A 4 16.18 -4.39 -10.81
N ARG A 5 15.43 -3.29 -10.77
CA ARG A 5 14.39 -2.98 -11.75
C ARG A 5 15.03 -2.41 -13.03
N PRO A 6 14.51 -2.74 -14.22
CA PRO A 6 15.05 -2.24 -15.48
C PRO A 6 15.17 -0.70 -15.53
N PRO A 7 16.19 -0.16 -16.23
CA PRO A 7 16.54 1.26 -16.19
C PRO A 7 15.45 2.22 -16.66
N GLU A 8 14.62 1.81 -17.61
CA GLU A 8 13.51 2.60 -18.15
C GLU A 8 12.37 2.83 -17.15
N GLU A 9 12.28 2.00 -16.11
CA GLU A 9 11.31 2.11 -15.02
C GLU A 9 11.91 2.74 -13.74
N ARG A 10 13.17 3.20 -13.78
CA ARG A 10 13.76 3.90 -12.63
C ARG A 10 13.11 5.26 -12.46
N ILE A 11 12.15 5.32 -11.55
CA ILE A 11 11.60 6.58 -11.07
C ILE A 11 12.41 7.04 -9.85
N SER A 12 12.33 8.33 -9.53
CA SER A 12 12.96 8.84 -8.31
C SER A 12 12.38 8.08 -7.11
N ARG A 13 13.24 7.72 -6.15
CA ARG A 13 12.81 7.06 -4.90
C ARG A 13 11.68 7.81 -4.22
N GLN A 14 11.70 9.14 -4.28
CA GLN A 14 10.63 9.98 -3.75
C GLN A 14 9.30 9.80 -4.48
N ALA A 15 9.32 9.61 -5.80
CA ALA A 15 8.11 9.33 -6.58
C ALA A 15 7.58 7.93 -6.25
N GLU A 16 8.48 6.96 -6.12
CA GLU A 16 8.17 5.59 -5.71
C GLU A 16 7.49 5.54 -4.34
N ASP A 17 8.07 6.22 -3.35
CA ASP A 17 7.53 6.32 -1.99
C ASP A 17 6.16 7.01 -2.00
N LYS A 18 5.96 8.04 -2.85
CA LYS A 18 4.66 8.72 -3.00
C LYS A 18 3.59 7.79 -3.57
N LEU A 19 3.90 7.03 -4.61
CA LEU A 19 2.96 6.08 -5.23
C LEU A 19 2.60 4.98 -4.22
N ALA A 20 3.60 4.39 -3.56
CA ALA A 20 3.39 3.36 -2.54
C ALA A 20 2.59 3.90 -1.35
N HIS A 21 2.90 5.12 -0.88
CA HIS A 21 2.16 5.75 0.20
C HIS A 21 0.69 5.98 -0.16
N LYS A 22 0.39 6.38 -1.39
CA LYS A 22 -0.99 6.59 -1.85
C LYS A 22 -1.78 5.29 -1.92
N LEU A 23 -1.20 4.21 -2.44
CA LEU A 23 -1.81 2.88 -2.39
C LEU A 23 -2.04 2.44 -0.94
N ALA A 24 -1.07 2.67 -0.05
CA ALA A 24 -1.21 2.34 1.36
C ALA A 24 -2.34 3.11 2.05
N LEU A 25 -2.52 4.40 1.75
CA LEU A 25 -3.64 5.18 2.30
C LEU A 25 -5.00 4.62 1.87
N VAL A 26 -5.12 4.22 0.61
CA VAL A 26 -6.36 3.62 0.11
C VAL A 26 -6.60 2.25 0.75
N ALA A 27 -5.56 1.43 0.85
CA ALA A 27 -5.61 0.15 1.56
C ALA A 27 -6.04 0.33 3.02
N GLN A 28 -5.57 1.38 3.71
CA GLN A 28 -5.99 1.68 5.07
C GLN A 28 -7.48 2.02 5.18
N VAL A 29 -8.04 2.74 4.20
CA VAL A 29 -9.47 3.06 4.18
C VAL A 29 -10.30 1.80 3.94
N LYS A 30 -9.90 0.94 3.00
CA LYS A 30 -10.59 -0.31 2.68
C LYS A 30 -10.49 -1.33 3.82
N CYS A 31 -9.29 -1.50 4.38
CA CYS A 31 -9.01 -2.41 5.48
C CYS A 31 -9.31 -1.83 6.86
N LYS A 32 -10.03 -0.71 6.93
CA LYS A 32 -10.28 0.02 8.19
C LYS A 32 -10.85 -0.88 9.27
N GLY A 33 -11.78 -1.78 8.95
CA GLY A 33 -12.37 -2.70 9.93
C GLY A 33 -11.33 -3.65 10.57
N ALA A 34 -10.45 -4.24 9.77
CA ALA A 34 -9.40 -5.14 10.28
C ALA A 34 -8.32 -4.36 11.05
N LEU A 35 -7.99 -3.15 10.59
CA LEU A 35 -7.06 -2.25 11.26
C LEU A 35 -7.62 -1.76 12.61
N ASP A 36 -8.89 -1.39 12.68
CA ASP A 36 -9.54 -0.95 13.92
C ASP A 36 -9.56 -2.10 14.94
N ALA A 37 -9.88 -3.33 14.52
CA ALA A 37 -9.82 -4.51 15.40
C ALA A 37 -8.40 -4.77 15.94
N TYR A 38 -7.38 -4.63 15.10
CA TYR A 38 -5.98 -4.72 15.54
C TYR A 38 -5.63 -3.58 16.52
N ASN A 39 -5.95 -2.34 16.17
CA ASN A 39 -5.68 -1.16 16.99
C ASN A 39 -6.36 -1.24 18.37
N ASP A 40 -7.59 -1.76 18.43
CA ASP A 40 -8.32 -1.98 19.67
C ASP A 40 -7.66 -3.06 20.54
N CYS A 41 -7.13 -4.13 19.94
CA CYS A 41 -6.34 -5.11 20.68
C CYS A 41 -5.04 -4.51 21.25
N CYS A 42 -4.43 -3.58 20.52
CA CYS A 42 -3.21 -2.90 20.93
C CYS A 42 -3.45 -1.83 21.99
N ARG A 43 -4.66 -1.26 22.04
CA ARG A 43 -5.06 -0.23 23.00
C ARG A 43 -4.99 -0.80 24.43
N GLY A 44 -3.93 -0.43 25.15
CA GLY A 44 -3.68 -0.85 26.53
C GLY A 44 -2.66 -1.98 26.71
N ARG A 45 -2.03 -2.46 25.64
CA ARG A 45 -0.95 -3.47 25.71
C ARG A 45 0.37 -2.86 25.26
N MET A 46 1.33 -2.68 26.18
CA MET A 46 2.65 -2.16 25.83
C MET A 46 3.66 -3.25 25.44
N VAL A 47 3.66 -4.40 26.13
CA VAL A 47 4.74 -5.41 25.98
C VAL A 47 4.25 -6.73 25.36
N SER A 48 2.99 -7.12 25.60
CA SER A 48 2.43 -8.40 25.13
C SER A 48 1.68 -8.33 23.78
N MET A 49 1.66 -7.15 23.15
CA MET A 49 0.93 -6.85 21.91
C MET A 49 1.31 -7.79 20.76
N VAL A 50 2.61 -8.03 20.56
CA VAL A 50 3.13 -8.85 19.44
C VAL A 50 2.59 -10.28 19.45
N TRP A 51 2.32 -10.84 20.65
CA TRP A 51 1.79 -12.20 20.79
C TRP A 51 0.27 -12.21 20.85
N ALA A 52 -0.32 -11.31 21.64
CA ALA A 52 -1.75 -11.29 21.87
C ALA A 52 -2.56 -10.83 20.65
N CYS A 53 -2.02 -9.91 19.87
CA CYS A 53 -2.69 -9.33 18.71
C CYS A 53 -2.16 -9.89 17.39
N LYS A 54 -1.32 -10.94 17.43
CA LYS A 54 -0.68 -11.55 16.24
C LYS A 54 -1.69 -11.95 15.17
N ARG A 55 -2.82 -12.57 15.59
CA ARG A 55 -3.87 -12.99 14.67
C ARG A 55 -4.52 -11.79 13.95
N LEU A 56 -4.88 -10.76 14.72
CA LEU A 56 -5.50 -9.55 14.18
C LEU A 56 -4.53 -8.77 13.29
N TYR A 57 -3.24 -8.76 13.64
CA TYR A 57 -2.20 -8.23 12.78
C TYR A 57 -2.17 -8.96 11.44
N GLN A 58 -2.13 -10.30 11.44
CA GLN A 58 -2.12 -11.09 10.22
C GLN A 58 -3.36 -10.87 9.35
N GLU A 59 -4.54 -10.72 9.97
CA GLU A 59 -5.78 -10.40 9.25
C GLU A 59 -5.72 -9.01 8.62
N SER A 60 -5.22 -8.01 9.35
CA SER A 60 -5.04 -6.65 8.82
C SER A 60 -3.99 -6.59 7.71
N ASP A 61 -2.86 -7.30 7.88
CA ASP A 61 -1.78 -7.36 6.91
C ASP A 61 -2.22 -8.10 5.64
N ALA A 62 -2.94 -9.22 5.79
CA ALA A 62 -3.50 -9.95 4.65
C ALA A 62 -4.49 -9.10 3.84
N CYS A 63 -5.24 -8.20 4.49
CA CYS A 63 -6.09 -7.25 3.78
C CYS A 63 -5.25 -6.21 3.04
N ILE A 64 -4.26 -5.60 3.70
CA ILE A 64 -3.41 -4.56 3.09
C ILE A 64 -2.64 -5.11 1.89
N GLN A 65 -2.10 -6.33 1.99
CA GLN A 65 -1.32 -6.95 0.91
C GLN A 65 -2.15 -7.22 -0.35
N ARG A 66 -3.49 -7.29 -0.28
CA ARG A 66 -4.34 -7.38 -1.49
C ARG A 66 -4.24 -6.13 -2.36
N TYR A 67 -4.07 -4.97 -1.74
CA TYR A 67 -4.02 -3.68 -2.43
C TYR A 67 -2.57 -3.20 -2.63
N VAL A 68 -1.71 -3.40 -1.63
CA VAL A 68 -0.29 -3.01 -1.64
C VAL A 68 0.57 -4.22 -1.97
N ASN A 69 0.49 -4.67 -3.22
CA ASN A 69 1.37 -5.70 -3.77
C ASN A 69 2.25 -5.11 -4.88
N GLU A 70 3.26 -5.87 -5.27
CA GLU A 70 4.22 -5.43 -6.28
C GLU A 70 3.60 -5.26 -7.66
N ASP A 71 2.53 -6.00 -7.96
CA ASP A 71 1.79 -5.91 -9.22
C ASP A 71 1.05 -4.57 -9.32
N ASN A 72 0.26 -4.21 -8.30
CA ASN A 72 -0.49 -2.97 -8.22
C ASN A 72 0.44 -1.75 -8.20
N VAL A 73 1.54 -1.82 -7.44
CA VAL A 73 2.58 -0.77 -7.47
C VAL A 73 3.21 -0.68 -8.86
N GLY A 74 3.43 -1.80 -9.54
CA GLY A 74 3.93 -1.84 -10.91
C GLY A 74 2.97 -1.22 -11.92
N VAL A 75 1.68 -1.54 -11.84
CA VAL A 75 0.63 -0.94 -12.68
C VAL A 75 0.56 0.57 -12.44
N MET A 76 0.52 0.99 -11.18
CA MET A 76 0.46 2.42 -10.83
C MET A 76 1.71 3.17 -11.33
N ARG A 77 2.90 2.56 -11.24
CA ARG A 77 4.13 3.13 -11.80
C ARG A 77 4.03 3.28 -13.32
N ARG A 78 3.62 2.23 -14.04
CA ARG A 78 3.50 2.26 -15.50
C ARG A 78 2.54 3.37 -15.95
N ARG A 79 1.35 3.44 -15.35
CA ARG A 79 0.38 4.51 -15.62
C ARG A 79 0.93 5.90 -15.30
N TRP A 80 1.71 6.05 -14.22
CA TRP A 80 2.35 7.33 -13.88
C TRP A 80 3.45 7.74 -14.87
N LEU A 81 4.19 6.77 -15.41
CA LEU A 81 5.18 6.98 -16.47
C LEU A 81 4.51 7.35 -17.80
N GLU A 82 3.44 6.64 -18.19
CA GLU A 82 2.64 6.92 -19.38
C GLU A 82 1.99 8.31 -19.33
N ALA A 83 1.56 8.75 -18.14
CA ALA A 83 1.05 10.10 -17.91
C ALA A 83 2.11 11.21 -17.98
N GLY A 84 3.38 10.87 -18.23
CA GLY A 84 4.47 11.85 -18.38
C GLY A 84 5.01 12.40 -17.06
N LYS A 85 4.92 11.64 -15.97
CA LYS A 85 5.42 12.02 -14.63
C LYS A 85 4.80 13.33 -14.09
N PRO A 86 3.47 13.45 -14.03
CA PRO A 86 2.82 14.67 -13.60
C PRO A 86 3.14 14.97 -12.13
N ASN A 87 3.40 16.25 -11.81
CA ASN A 87 3.58 16.71 -10.43
C ASN A 87 2.31 16.59 -9.58
N LYS A 88 1.14 16.64 -10.24
CA LYS A 88 -0.20 16.42 -9.66
C LYS A 88 -0.92 15.36 -10.49
N PRO A 89 -0.63 14.06 -10.27
CA PRO A 89 -1.33 13.01 -10.98
C PRO A 89 -2.81 12.99 -10.59
N ASP A 90 -3.66 12.61 -11.54
CA ASP A 90 -5.02 12.20 -11.24
C ASP A 90 -4.99 10.82 -10.56
N TRP A 91 -5.10 10.83 -9.24
CA TRP A 91 -5.08 9.65 -8.41
C TRP A 91 -6.26 8.70 -8.71
N GLY A 92 -7.40 9.22 -9.16
CA GLY A 92 -8.55 8.40 -9.54
C GLY A 92 -8.22 7.55 -10.77
N ALA A 93 -7.73 8.20 -11.84
CA ALA A 93 -7.34 7.51 -13.06
C ALA A 93 -6.18 6.52 -12.85
N LEU A 94 -5.19 6.88 -12.01
CA LEU A 94 -4.07 5.98 -11.73
C LEU A 94 -4.47 4.74 -10.91
N MET A 95 -5.51 4.84 -10.08
CA MET A 95 -5.95 3.75 -9.20
C MET A 95 -7.20 3.01 -9.70
N GLU A 96 -7.78 3.42 -10.82
CA GLU A 96 -8.93 2.77 -11.45
C GLU A 96 -8.65 1.28 -11.70
N GLY A 97 -9.49 0.38 -11.16
CA GLY A 97 -9.30 -1.07 -11.29
C GLY A 97 -8.26 -1.70 -10.35
N LEU A 98 -7.54 -0.92 -9.53
CA LEU A 98 -6.62 -1.44 -8.51
C LEU A 98 -7.25 -1.53 -7.11
N VAL A 99 -8.37 -0.84 -6.92
CA VAL A 99 -9.03 -0.59 -5.62
C VAL A 99 -10.47 -1.10 -5.61
N ASP A 100 -10.95 -1.61 -6.74
CA ASP A 100 -12.26 -2.25 -6.85
C ASP A 100 -12.23 -3.57 -6.06
N ASP A 101 -13.20 -3.72 -5.18
CA ASP A 101 -13.39 -4.88 -4.30
C ASP A 101 -13.94 -6.08 -5.09
#